data_AF-A0A5N6YQS0-F1
#
_entry.id   AF-A0A5N6YQS0-F1
#
_cell.length_a   1.000
_cell.length_b   1.000
_cell.length_c   1.000
_cell.angle_alpha   90.00
_cell.angle_beta   90.00
_cell.angle_gamma   90.00
#
_symmetry.space_group_name_H-M   'P 1'
#
loop_
_entity.id
_entity.type
_entity.pdbx_description
1 polymer ?
#
loop_
_entity_poly.entity_id
_entity_poly.type
_entity_poly.pdbx_seq_one_letter_code
_entity_poly.pdbx_strand_id
1 'polypeptide(L)'
;MLHLDAKSLTPRRVGPFYWTIKTPTLVNLRNRLTSEEVSSTNPATNLLFALLCLTSFDIAEPFAQRYPHLKQSLQLAVSSYGQEFIFSPPTHPDSVAVCLFLAEFRPTLLATSQFVAHKAVSPEVYVNLAYRIAERLNILPTRDASLFDELMNPQSLEFERRFNDSVQELKILSLDFGLDGFLSKTLHAMRGIFGHMQPHIDAYQHVLQYRECSPTVIFHIQWNMSFYVLLEGLIHAKQCWSSPESLFLAVEEVERKCQEQIKISNSLLLNATGQGREDLSAARSLLEMKFHWVFAGICGLGLLYTSVLRTRLIEGKNDGDPDIESKESLQIVDQVAGSVNSPPDAPGQYLSAFLRRFGEVYPQQLVRVLESFLECAEVQNDGIAFNAPLQQVVYGIVFVCKNIVENNFVQVRVFGRLARNHEKQLELFPKCARCINQMAASPWKSTKSAFASGCVYAASSKIIYGLHNILQRLRTELSKGTKSNEALDLFNIPPDLSSIGVDFNMPFWDAWNLWPHVGSSSPFDTSLDLFNWGTGLNYDDDFEPMNNSGM
;
A
#
# COMPACT_ATOMS: atom_id res chain seq x y z
N MET A 1 -26.98 28.73 -4.31
CA MET A 1 -25.85 29.05 -5.22
C MET A 1 -24.69 29.52 -4.34
N LEU A 2 -23.70 28.66 -4.08
CA LEU A 2 -22.60 28.94 -3.14
C LEU A 2 -21.57 29.88 -3.77
N HIS A 3 -21.55 31.15 -3.37
CA HIS A 3 -20.44 32.07 -3.67
C HIS A 3 -19.27 31.78 -2.73
N LEU A 4 -18.50 30.75 -3.07
CA LEU A 4 -17.16 30.53 -2.50
C LEU A 4 -16.13 31.26 -3.36
N ASP A 5 -15.32 32.10 -2.74
CA ASP A 5 -14.29 32.89 -3.39
C ASP A 5 -13.13 31.98 -3.83
N ALA A 6 -13.22 31.45 -5.06
CA ALA A 6 -12.37 30.38 -5.59
C ALA A 6 -10.89 30.76 -5.80
N LYS A 7 -10.53 32.04 -5.65
CA LYS A 7 -9.10 32.42 -5.56
C LYS A 7 -8.45 31.86 -4.30
N SER A 8 -9.22 31.73 -3.21
CA SER A 8 -8.76 31.21 -1.92
C SER A 8 -8.78 29.67 -1.82
N LEU A 9 -9.56 29.01 -2.70
CA LEU A 9 -9.72 27.56 -2.80
C LEU A 9 -8.86 26.95 -3.92
N THR A 10 -7.88 27.66 -4.46
CA THR A 10 -6.89 27.01 -5.33
C THR A 10 -6.08 26.06 -4.46
N PRO A 11 -6.24 24.72 -4.59
CA PRO A 11 -5.32 23.81 -3.93
C PRO A 11 -4.11 23.76 -4.86
N ARG A 12 -3.35 24.86 -4.90
CA ARG A 12 -1.99 24.89 -5.48
C ARG A 12 -0.97 24.33 -4.48
N ARG A 13 -1.41 23.84 -3.33
CA ARG A 13 -0.55 23.41 -2.24
C ARG A 13 -0.87 21.97 -1.87
N VAL A 14 -0.12 21.11 -2.56
CA VAL A 14 0.53 19.88 -2.09
C VAL A 14 -0.32 18.89 -1.28
N GLY A 15 -0.49 17.70 -1.85
CA GLY A 15 -1.06 16.53 -1.17
C GLY A 15 -1.77 15.59 -2.15
N PRO A 16 -2.93 15.97 -2.71
CA PRO A 16 -3.72 15.05 -3.55
C PRO A 16 -3.30 14.97 -5.03
N PHE A 17 -2.50 15.92 -5.53
CA PHE A 17 -2.20 16.04 -6.97
C PHE A 17 -1.19 15.03 -7.53
N TYR A 18 -0.33 14.45 -6.69
CA TYR A 18 0.59 13.39 -7.14
C TYR A 18 -0.12 12.05 -7.39
N TRP A 19 -1.40 11.94 -7.04
CA TRP A 19 -2.03 10.62 -6.93
C TRP A 19 -3.04 10.33 -8.03
N THR A 20 -3.71 11.34 -8.59
CA THR A 20 -4.65 11.15 -9.70
C THR A 20 -4.39 12.16 -10.82
N ILE A 21 -3.61 11.71 -11.80
CA ILE A 21 -3.03 12.54 -12.86
C ILE A 21 -4.06 13.27 -13.74
N LYS A 22 -5.30 12.79 -13.77
CA LYS A 22 -6.42 13.34 -14.55
C LYS A 22 -7.52 13.99 -13.73
N THR A 23 -7.33 14.15 -12.43
CA THR A 23 -8.35 14.80 -11.60
C THR A 23 -8.42 16.28 -11.98
N PRO A 24 -9.57 16.77 -12.50
CA PRO A 24 -9.70 18.17 -12.87
C PRO A 24 -9.58 19.07 -11.63
N THR A 25 -9.03 20.27 -11.82
CA THR A 25 -8.95 21.23 -10.71
C THR A 25 -10.35 21.69 -10.29
N LEU A 26 -10.50 22.08 -9.01
CA LEU A 26 -11.75 22.67 -8.50
C LEU A 26 -12.21 23.88 -9.33
N VAL A 27 -11.27 24.66 -9.87
CA VAL A 27 -11.56 25.80 -10.75
C VAL A 27 -12.15 25.33 -12.09
N ASN A 28 -11.55 24.30 -12.70
CA ASN A 28 -12.05 23.72 -13.94
C ASN A 28 -13.47 23.16 -13.75
N LEU A 29 -13.68 22.37 -12.68
CA LEU A 29 -15.01 21.82 -12.36
C LEU A 29 -16.03 22.92 -12.09
N ARG A 30 -15.67 23.96 -11.33
CA ARG A 30 -16.57 25.10 -11.10
C ARG A 30 -17.01 25.72 -12.42
N ASN A 31 -16.06 26.02 -13.31
CA ASN A 31 -16.37 26.65 -14.60
C ASN A 31 -17.31 25.78 -15.43
N ARG A 32 -17.10 24.46 -15.45
CA ARG A 32 -17.97 23.49 -16.11
C ARG A 32 -19.37 23.45 -15.50
N LEU A 33 -19.48 23.50 -14.17
CA LEU A 33 -20.76 23.51 -13.45
C LEU A 33 -21.53 24.83 -13.57
N THR A 34 -20.85 25.94 -13.81
CA THR A 34 -21.47 27.25 -14.03
C THR A 34 -21.78 27.53 -15.51
N SER A 35 -21.29 26.71 -16.43
CA SER A 35 -21.61 26.81 -17.85
C SER A 35 -23.08 26.41 -18.08
N GLU A 36 -23.79 27.17 -18.93
CA GLU A 36 -25.18 26.87 -19.31
C GLU A 36 -25.29 25.72 -20.35
N GLU A 37 -24.17 25.13 -20.75
CA GLU A 37 -24.17 23.97 -21.65
C GLU A 37 -24.73 22.72 -20.95
N VAL A 38 -25.84 22.20 -21.45
CA VAL A 38 -26.51 20.99 -20.92
C VAL A 38 -25.59 19.75 -20.91
N SER A 39 -24.52 19.75 -21.73
CA SER A 39 -23.49 18.70 -21.76
C SER A 39 -22.45 18.79 -20.63
N SER A 40 -22.37 19.89 -19.88
CA SER A 40 -21.35 20.11 -18.84
C SER A 40 -21.78 19.70 -17.42
N THR A 41 -23.09 19.53 -17.18
CA THR A 41 -23.67 19.21 -15.88
C THR A 41 -23.99 17.72 -15.77
N ASN A 42 -22.95 16.92 -15.48
CA ASN A 42 -23.08 15.49 -15.20
C ASN A 42 -23.15 15.23 -13.68
N PRO A 43 -24.00 14.30 -13.18
CA PRO A 43 -24.00 13.90 -11.77
C PRO A 43 -22.62 13.53 -11.21
N ALA A 44 -21.76 12.91 -12.03
CA ALA A 44 -20.38 12.59 -11.68
C ALA A 44 -19.52 13.85 -11.48
N THR A 45 -19.74 14.91 -12.27
CA THR A 45 -19.04 16.21 -12.11
C THR A 45 -19.44 16.89 -10.80
N ASN A 46 -20.72 16.84 -10.42
CA ASN A 46 -21.22 17.34 -9.14
C ASN A 46 -20.58 16.60 -7.95
N LEU A 47 -20.58 15.26 -8.03
CA LEU A 47 -19.98 14.40 -7.00
C LEU A 47 -18.46 14.65 -6.90
N LEU A 48 -17.75 14.70 -8.03
CA LEU A 48 -16.32 14.97 -8.06
C LEU A 48 -15.98 16.33 -7.45
N PHE A 49 -16.74 17.37 -7.80
CA PHE A 49 -16.57 18.70 -7.21
C PHE A 49 -16.77 18.67 -5.69
N ALA A 50 -17.84 18.02 -5.22
CA ALA A 50 -18.12 17.91 -3.79
C ALA A 50 -17.03 17.12 -3.04
N LEU A 51 -16.52 16.03 -3.62
CA LEU A 51 -15.43 15.23 -3.06
C LEU A 51 -14.13 16.03 -2.94
N LEU A 52 -13.74 16.76 -3.99
CA LEU A 52 -12.52 17.58 -3.98
C LEU A 52 -12.64 18.78 -3.04
N CYS A 53 -13.81 19.39 -2.93
CA CYS A 53 -14.08 20.42 -1.93
C CYS A 53 -13.95 19.85 -0.51
N LEU A 54 -14.58 18.71 -0.23
CA LEU A 54 -14.52 18.06 1.08
C LEU A 54 -13.07 17.69 1.46
N THR A 55 -12.30 17.19 0.50
CA THR A 55 -10.87 16.89 0.69
C THR A 55 -10.06 18.14 0.99
N SER A 56 -10.33 19.24 0.29
CA SER A 56 -9.68 20.53 0.55
C SER A 56 -9.99 21.04 1.97
N PHE A 57 -11.21 20.81 2.46
CA PHE A 57 -11.60 21.11 3.84
C PHE A 57 -10.88 20.25 4.89
N ASP A 58 -10.49 19.02 4.54
CA ASP A 58 -9.72 18.15 5.43
C ASP A 58 -8.24 18.55 5.48
N ILE A 59 -7.71 19.14 4.40
CA ILE A 59 -6.30 19.58 4.32
C ILE A 59 -6.12 20.99 4.92
N ALA A 60 -7.05 21.92 4.66
CA ALA A 60 -6.91 23.31 5.06
C ALA A 60 -7.64 23.62 6.38
N GLU A 61 -6.94 23.40 7.50
CA GLU A 61 -7.44 23.61 8.87
C GLU A 61 -8.14 24.98 9.09
N PRO A 62 -7.61 26.14 8.63
CA PRO A 62 -8.27 27.44 8.82
C PRO A 62 -9.63 27.56 8.12
N PHE A 63 -9.82 26.87 6.99
CA PHE A 63 -11.09 26.91 6.25
C PHE A 63 -12.17 26.08 6.94
N ALA A 64 -11.80 24.91 7.48
CA ALA A 64 -12.71 24.08 8.27
C ALA A 64 -13.23 24.82 9.51
N GLN A 65 -12.37 25.63 10.15
CA GLN A 65 -12.76 26.47 11.29
C GLN A 65 -13.75 27.58 10.90
N ARG A 66 -13.53 28.20 9.74
CA ARG A 66 -14.34 29.35 9.30
C ARG A 66 -15.72 28.97 8.77
N TYR A 67 -15.88 27.75 8.22
CA TYR A 67 -17.12 27.33 7.55
C TYR A 67 -17.57 25.90 7.93
N PRO A 68 -17.86 25.60 9.20
CA PRO A 68 -18.23 24.24 9.64
C PRO A 68 -19.53 23.71 8.98
N HIS A 69 -20.54 24.57 8.80
CA HIS A 69 -21.80 24.19 8.16
C HIS A 69 -21.63 23.79 6.68
N LEU A 70 -20.66 24.38 5.99
CA LEU A 70 -20.37 24.05 4.60
C LEU A 70 -19.73 22.66 4.49
N LYS A 71 -18.82 22.30 5.41
CA LYS A 71 -18.26 20.94 5.47
C LYS A 71 -19.36 19.89 5.67
N GLN A 72 -20.28 20.13 6.60
CA GLN A 72 -21.43 19.23 6.83
C GLN A 72 -22.34 19.13 5.61
N SER A 73 -22.62 20.25 4.95
CA SER A 73 -23.43 20.28 3.72
C SER A 73 -22.76 19.51 2.58
N LEU A 74 -21.44 19.62 2.44
CA LEU A 74 -20.66 18.86 1.45
C LEU A 74 -20.66 17.36 1.75
N GLN A 75 -20.56 16.96 3.03
CA GLN A 75 -20.65 15.55 3.42
C GLN A 75 -22.01 14.95 3.06
N LEU A 76 -23.10 15.68 3.33
CA LEU A 76 -24.46 15.24 2.94
C LEU A 76 -24.60 15.16 1.42
N ALA A 77 -24.05 16.13 0.68
CA ALA A 77 -24.07 16.13 -0.78
C ALA A 77 -23.29 14.94 -1.35
N VAL A 78 -22.07 14.67 -0.84
CA VAL A 78 -21.26 13.50 -1.25
C VAL A 78 -22.01 12.20 -0.99
N SER A 79 -22.63 12.06 0.18
CA SER A 79 -23.41 10.86 0.50
C SER A 79 -24.63 10.69 -0.42
N SER A 80 -25.39 11.77 -0.65
CA SER A 80 -26.57 11.75 -1.53
C SER A 80 -26.21 11.43 -2.98
N TYR A 81 -25.26 12.14 -3.57
CA TYR A 81 -24.83 11.91 -4.95
C TYR A 81 -24.11 10.57 -5.11
N GLY A 82 -23.36 10.14 -4.09
CA GLY A 82 -22.62 8.88 -4.11
C GLY A 82 -23.53 7.66 -4.12
N GLN A 83 -24.64 7.68 -3.37
CA GLN A 83 -25.62 6.59 -3.41
C GLN A 83 -26.21 6.41 -4.79
N GLU A 84 -26.64 7.50 -5.44
CA GLU A 84 -27.15 7.45 -6.82
C GLU A 84 -26.08 6.96 -7.80
N PHE A 85 -24.85 7.45 -7.64
CA PHE A 85 -23.72 7.13 -8.51
C PHE A 85 -23.37 5.64 -8.52
N ILE A 86 -23.37 4.96 -7.37
CA ILE A 86 -23.01 3.52 -7.30
C ILE A 86 -23.99 2.66 -8.12
N PHE A 87 -25.29 2.98 -8.09
CA PHE A 87 -26.31 2.19 -8.78
C PHE A 87 -26.41 2.51 -10.28
N SER A 88 -26.06 3.73 -10.67
CA SER A 88 -26.14 4.16 -12.07
C SER A 88 -25.01 5.12 -12.43
N PRO A 89 -23.75 4.65 -12.49
CA PRO A 89 -22.63 5.53 -12.78
C PRO A 89 -22.71 6.04 -14.23
N PRO A 90 -22.65 7.37 -14.45
CA PRO A 90 -22.63 7.94 -15.78
C PRO A 90 -21.41 7.45 -16.58
N THR A 91 -21.58 7.21 -17.89
CA THR A 91 -20.44 6.88 -18.77
C THR A 91 -19.73 8.18 -19.14
N HIS A 92 -18.84 8.64 -18.27
CA HIS A 92 -18.15 9.94 -18.38
C HIS A 92 -16.75 9.88 -17.72
N PRO A 93 -15.73 10.61 -18.23
CA PRO A 93 -14.39 10.61 -17.65
C PRO A 93 -14.33 10.97 -16.16
N ASP A 94 -15.14 11.94 -15.72
CA ASP A 94 -15.23 12.29 -14.29
C ASP A 94 -15.71 11.11 -13.43
N SER A 95 -16.52 10.19 -13.96
CA SER A 95 -16.94 9.00 -13.20
C SER A 95 -15.76 8.08 -12.89
N VAL A 96 -14.81 7.96 -13.83
CA VAL A 96 -13.55 7.24 -13.60
C VAL A 96 -12.74 7.94 -12.52
N ALA A 97 -12.63 9.26 -12.58
CA ALA A 97 -11.93 10.05 -11.56
C ALA A 97 -12.59 9.91 -10.17
N VAL A 98 -13.92 9.98 -10.08
CA VAL A 98 -14.69 9.73 -8.85
C VAL A 98 -14.40 8.35 -8.28
N CYS A 99 -14.47 7.31 -9.11
CA CYS A 99 -14.24 5.94 -8.66
C CYS A 99 -12.81 5.75 -8.13
N LEU A 100 -11.80 6.19 -8.88
CA LEU A 100 -10.40 6.11 -8.44
C LEU A 100 -10.16 6.93 -7.17
N PHE A 101 -10.74 8.13 -7.08
CA PHE A 101 -10.63 8.98 -5.91
C PHE A 101 -11.28 8.34 -4.67
N LEU A 102 -12.48 7.78 -4.81
CA LEU A 102 -13.17 7.08 -3.73
C LEU A 102 -12.42 5.82 -3.28
N ALA A 103 -11.85 5.07 -4.21
CA ALA A 103 -11.04 3.87 -3.92
C ALA A 103 -9.76 4.19 -3.13
N GLU A 104 -9.18 5.37 -3.33
CA GLU A 104 -7.87 5.72 -2.76
C GLU A 104 -7.91 6.69 -1.58
N PHE A 105 -8.97 7.49 -1.46
CA PHE A 105 -9.09 8.49 -0.40
C PHE A 105 -9.90 7.97 0.78
N ARG A 106 -11.22 7.75 0.60
CA ARG A 106 -12.14 7.26 1.65
C ARG A 106 -13.39 6.59 1.05
N PRO A 107 -13.41 5.26 0.87
CA PRO A 107 -14.55 4.47 0.38
C PRO A 107 -15.81 4.64 1.24
N THR A 108 -15.63 4.92 2.54
CA THR A 108 -16.69 5.14 3.52
C THR A 108 -17.36 6.51 3.41
N LEU A 109 -16.86 7.44 2.58
CA LEU A 109 -17.48 8.76 2.39
C LEU A 109 -18.92 8.68 1.91
N LEU A 110 -19.30 7.58 1.25
CA LEU A 110 -20.66 7.38 0.76
C LEU A 110 -21.61 6.81 1.84
N ALA A 111 -21.07 6.36 2.98
CA ALA A 111 -21.87 5.84 4.08
C ALA A 111 -22.66 6.96 4.78
N THR A 112 -23.97 6.79 4.88
CA THR A 112 -24.88 7.74 5.55
C THR A 112 -24.82 7.65 7.07
N SER A 113 -24.30 6.55 7.64
CA SER A 113 -24.14 6.41 9.09
C SER A 113 -23.00 5.47 9.49
N GLN A 114 -22.50 5.64 10.71
CA GLN A 114 -21.49 4.77 11.34
C GLN A 114 -21.92 3.29 11.38
N PHE A 115 -23.20 3.02 11.62
CA PHE A 115 -23.75 1.66 11.69
C PHE A 115 -23.75 0.93 10.34
N VAL A 116 -23.61 1.67 9.23
CA VAL A 116 -23.48 1.09 7.88
C VAL A 116 -22.11 1.36 7.27
N ALA A 117 -21.17 2.00 7.97
CA ALA A 117 -19.83 2.28 7.45
C ALA A 117 -19.01 1.00 7.21
N HIS A 118 -19.17 -0.02 8.07
CA HIS A 118 -18.60 -1.36 7.84
C HIS A 118 -19.31 -2.12 6.71
N LYS A 119 -20.51 -1.67 6.29
CA LYS A 119 -21.24 -2.14 5.11
C LYS A 119 -21.04 -1.22 3.91
N ALA A 120 -20.17 -0.22 4.02
CA ALA A 120 -19.89 0.68 2.92
C ALA A 120 -19.28 -0.13 1.76
N VAL A 121 -19.53 0.36 0.55
CA VAL A 121 -19.04 -0.26 -0.68
C VAL A 121 -17.53 -0.41 -0.60
N SER A 122 -17.05 -1.65 -0.74
CA SER A 122 -15.63 -1.94 -0.61
C SER A 122 -14.84 -1.24 -1.72
N PRO A 123 -13.60 -0.77 -1.46
CA PRO A 123 -12.79 -0.06 -2.44
C PRO A 123 -12.67 -0.80 -3.79
N GLU A 124 -12.68 -2.13 -3.76
CA GLU A 124 -12.64 -3.03 -4.90
C GLU A 124 -13.82 -2.80 -5.87
N VAL A 125 -15.01 -2.44 -5.37
CA VAL A 125 -16.17 -2.13 -6.21
C VAL A 125 -15.93 -0.86 -7.03
N TYR A 126 -15.32 0.18 -6.43
CA TYR A 126 -15.02 1.41 -7.17
C TYR A 126 -13.95 1.17 -8.25
N VAL A 127 -12.95 0.33 -7.98
CA VAL A 127 -11.95 -0.06 -8.99
C VAL A 127 -12.64 -0.78 -10.16
N ASN A 128 -13.52 -1.74 -9.89
CA ASN A 128 -14.31 -2.44 -10.91
C ASN A 128 -15.19 -1.47 -11.72
N LEU A 129 -15.86 -0.52 -11.06
CA LEU A 129 -16.65 0.52 -11.74
C LEU A 129 -15.77 1.40 -12.62
N ALA A 130 -14.60 1.83 -12.12
CA ALA A 130 -13.65 2.61 -12.91
C ALA A 130 -13.24 1.86 -14.19
N TYR A 131 -12.91 0.57 -14.06
CA TYR A 131 -12.56 -0.30 -15.18
C TYR A 131 -13.69 -0.37 -16.21
N ARG A 132 -14.90 -0.72 -15.79
CA ARG A 132 -16.06 -0.88 -16.69
C ARG A 132 -16.46 0.42 -17.39
N ILE A 133 -16.36 1.55 -16.71
CA ILE A 133 -16.63 2.86 -17.31
C ILE A 133 -15.53 3.22 -18.30
N ALA A 134 -14.26 2.98 -17.95
CA ALA A 134 -13.14 3.23 -18.84
C ALA A 134 -13.18 2.36 -20.10
N GLU A 135 -13.58 1.09 -19.98
CA GLU A 135 -13.87 0.18 -21.10
C GLU A 135 -14.96 0.76 -22.02
N ARG A 136 -16.10 1.22 -21.47
CA ARG A 136 -17.18 1.84 -22.25
C ARG A 136 -16.79 3.15 -22.93
N LEU A 137 -15.86 3.89 -22.34
CA LEU A 137 -15.31 5.13 -22.89
C LEU A 137 -14.21 4.87 -23.92
N ASN A 138 -13.86 3.61 -24.21
CA ASN A 138 -12.71 3.21 -25.02
C ASN A 138 -11.38 3.82 -24.51
N ILE A 139 -11.27 4.03 -23.19
CA ILE A 139 -10.02 4.43 -22.51
C ILE A 139 -9.11 3.21 -22.32
N LEU A 140 -9.69 2.01 -22.18
CA LEU A 140 -9.00 0.72 -22.09
C LEU A 140 -9.38 -0.13 -23.31
N PRO A 141 -8.46 -0.96 -23.84
CA PRO A 141 -7.41 -0.56 -24.75
C PRO A 141 -7.84 -0.67 -26.22
N THR A 142 -7.55 0.39 -27.00
CA THR A 142 -7.37 0.28 -28.46
C THR A 142 -5.93 0.66 -28.75
N ARG A 143 -5.14 -0.29 -29.29
CA ARG A 143 -3.71 -0.12 -29.62
C ARG A 143 -3.54 0.85 -30.78
N ASP A 144 -3.65 2.14 -30.51
CA ASP A 144 -3.37 3.15 -31.52
C ASP A 144 -1.88 3.48 -31.48
N ALA A 145 -1.14 3.08 -32.52
CA ALA A 145 0.29 3.37 -32.64
C ALA A 145 0.59 4.88 -32.51
N SER A 146 -0.39 5.72 -32.89
CA SER A 146 -0.30 7.18 -32.74
C SER A 146 -0.12 7.66 -31.30
N LEU A 147 -0.59 6.90 -30.30
CA LEU A 147 -0.40 7.23 -28.89
C LEU A 147 1.09 7.28 -28.53
N PHE A 148 1.84 6.26 -28.92
CA PHE A 148 3.26 6.14 -28.58
C PHE A 148 4.11 7.09 -29.41
N ASP A 149 3.75 7.31 -30.68
CA ASP A 149 4.42 8.30 -31.54
C ASP A 149 4.35 9.71 -30.93
N GLU A 150 3.18 10.09 -30.41
CA GLU A 150 2.99 11.38 -29.74
C GLU A 150 3.69 11.47 -28.38
N LEU A 151 3.74 10.37 -27.61
CA LEU A 151 4.46 10.32 -26.34
C LEU A 151 5.98 10.44 -26.51
N MET A 152 6.54 9.72 -27.49
CA MET A 152 7.97 9.68 -27.74
C MET A 152 8.48 10.95 -28.43
N ASN A 153 7.61 11.74 -29.05
CA ASN A 153 7.98 13.01 -29.67
C ASN A 153 8.31 14.08 -28.60
N PRO A 154 9.57 14.53 -28.49
CA PRO A 154 9.99 15.50 -27.46
C PRO A 154 9.29 16.86 -27.57
N GLN A 155 8.79 17.21 -28.76
CA GLN A 155 8.14 18.49 -29.06
C GLN A 155 6.62 18.41 -29.14
N SER A 156 6.02 17.25 -28.81
CA SER A 156 4.57 17.08 -28.89
C SER A 156 3.85 18.03 -27.92
N LEU A 157 2.96 18.85 -28.48
CA LEU A 157 2.04 19.71 -27.72
C LEU A 157 0.96 18.91 -26.99
N GLU A 158 0.67 17.69 -27.44
CA GLU A 158 -0.32 16.78 -26.85
C GLU A 158 0.30 15.84 -25.80
N PHE A 159 1.60 15.94 -25.52
CA PHE A 159 2.32 15.05 -24.61
C PHE A 159 1.63 14.90 -23.25
N GLU A 160 1.31 16.01 -22.59
CA GLU A 160 0.69 15.98 -21.25
C GLU A 160 -0.62 15.20 -21.28
N ARG A 161 -1.44 15.42 -22.31
CA ARG A 161 -2.71 14.70 -22.46
C ARG A 161 -2.48 13.20 -22.66
N ARG A 162 -1.62 12.81 -23.61
CA ARG A 162 -1.33 11.40 -23.90
C ARG A 162 -0.64 10.68 -22.74
N PHE A 163 0.23 11.38 -22.02
CA PHE A 163 0.89 10.87 -20.83
C PHE A 163 -0.14 10.59 -19.73
N ASN A 164 -1.04 11.54 -19.50
CA ASN A 164 -2.11 11.40 -18.52
C ASN A 164 -3.10 10.29 -18.88
N ASP A 165 -3.40 10.11 -20.18
CA ASP A 165 -4.20 8.99 -20.69
C ASP A 165 -3.53 7.65 -20.36
N SER A 166 -2.26 7.53 -20.76
CA SER A 166 -1.41 6.34 -20.58
C SER A 166 -1.24 5.95 -19.11
N VAL A 167 -0.95 6.92 -18.23
CA VAL A 167 -0.80 6.66 -16.78
C VAL A 167 -2.12 6.25 -16.14
N GLN A 168 -3.25 6.86 -16.53
CA GLN A 168 -4.56 6.48 -16.00
C GLN A 168 -4.96 5.07 -16.44
N GLU A 169 -4.69 4.70 -17.69
CA GLU A 169 -4.89 3.35 -18.20
C GLU A 169 -4.10 2.33 -17.38
N LEU A 170 -2.78 2.50 -17.26
CA LEU A 170 -1.94 1.57 -16.49
C LEU A 170 -2.37 1.48 -15.03
N LYS A 171 -2.79 2.59 -14.43
CA LYS A 171 -3.29 2.62 -13.05
C LYS A 171 -4.56 1.77 -12.90
N ILE A 172 -5.55 1.95 -13.76
CA ILE A 172 -6.81 1.18 -13.68
C ILE A 172 -6.51 -0.32 -13.86
N LEU A 173 -5.68 -0.66 -14.84
CA LEU A 173 -5.27 -2.05 -15.10
C LEU A 173 -4.52 -2.67 -13.90
N SER A 174 -3.59 -1.92 -13.31
CA SER A 174 -2.80 -2.39 -12.17
C SER A 174 -3.66 -2.61 -10.93
N LEU A 175 -4.62 -1.71 -10.67
CA LEU A 175 -5.54 -1.82 -9.55
C LEU A 175 -6.50 -2.99 -9.74
N ASP A 176 -7.11 -3.12 -10.92
CA ASP A 176 -8.04 -4.21 -11.27
C ASP A 176 -7.34 -5.58 -11.18
N PHE A 177 -6.13 -5.69 -11.75
CA PHE A 177 -5.34 -6.90 -11.68
C PHE A 177 -4.94 -7.27 -10.24
N GLY A 178 -4.72 -6.28 -9.37
CA GLY A 178 -4.34 -6.49 -7.96
C GLY A 178 -5.50 -6.82 -7.00
N LEU A 179 -6.77 -6.77 -7.44
CA LEU A 179 -7.93 -6.89 -6.54
C LEU A 179 -7.95 -8.21 -5.74
N ASP A 180 -7.76 -9.35 -6.40
CA ASP A 180 -7.81 -10.68 -5.78
C ASP A 180 -6.43 -11.17 -5.29
N GLY A 181 -5.47 -10.25 -5.16
CA GLY A 181 -4.06 -10.55 -4.90
C GLY A 181 -3.32 -11.17 -6.09
N PHE A 182 -2.00 -11.19 -6.03
CA PHE A 182 -1.15 -11.67 -7.13
C PHE A 182 -0.99 -13.20 -7.16
N LEU A 183 -1.08 -13.86 -6.01
CA LEU A 183 -0.87 -15.32 -5.92
C LEU A 183 -1.92 -16.11 -6.68
N SER A 184 -3.16 -15.62 -6.68
CA SER A 184 -4.32 -16.22 -7.38
C SER A 184 -4.25 -16.07 -8.90
N LYS A 185 -3.36 -15.24 -9.44
CA LYS A 185 -3.29 -14.97 -10.88
C LYS A 185 -2.46 -16.02 -11.59
N THR A 186 -2.97 -16.52 -12.72
CA THR A 186 -2.24 -17.47 -13.57
C THR A 186 -1.05 -16.79 -14.24
N LEU A 187 -0.04 -17.57 -14.59
CA LEU A 187 1.13 -17.05 -15.33
C LEU A 187 0.73 -16.42 -16.67
N HIS A 188 -0.28 -16.97 -17.34
CA HIS A 188 -0.80 -16.42 -18.59
C HIS A 188 -1.39 -15.02 -18.38
N ALA A 189 -2.21 -14.83 -17.33
CA ALA A 189 -2.78 -13.53 -17.01
C ALA A 189 -1.70 -12.49 -16.66
N MET A 190 -0.71 -12.88 -15.85
CA MET A 190 0.43 -12.01 -15.52
C MET A 190 1.20 -11.57 -16.77
N ARG A 191 1.53 -12.50 -17.68
CA ARG A 191 2.21 -12.20 -18.95
C ARG A 191 1.38 -11.31 -19.86
N GLY A 192 0.06 -11.46 -19.86
CA GLY A 192 -0.86 -10.61 -20.61
C GLY A 192 -0.75 -9.14 -20.18
N ILE A 193 -0.83 -8.88 -18.86
CA ILE A 193 -0.67 -7.52 -18.33
C ILE A 193 0.77 -7.00 -18.53
N PHE A 194 1.78 -7.83 -18.30
CA PHE A 194 3.17 -7.43 -18.51
C PHE A 194 3.45 -6.99 -19.95
N GLY A 195 3.00 -7.77 -20.93
CA GLY A 195 3.12 -7.43 -22.34
C GLY A 195 2.29 -6.20 -22.73
N HIS A 196 1.19 -5.90 -22.01
CA HIS A 196 0.44 -4.66 -22.18
C HIS A 196 1.20 -3.44 -21.65
N MET A 197 1.87 -3.56 -20.50
CA MET A 197 2.64 -2.47 -19.90
C MET A 197 3.91 -2.13 -20.67
N GLN A 198 4.57 -3.13 -21.25
CA GLN A 198 5.90 -2.98 -21.82
C GLN A 198 6.06 -1.81 -22.81
N PRO A 199 5.18 -1.61 -23.82
CA PRO A 199 5.28 -0.46 -24.73
C PRO A 199 5.19 0.91 -24.03
N HIS A 200 4.40 1.00 -22.95
CA HIS A 200 4.30 2.24 -22.17
C HIS A 200 5.58 2.49 -21.39
N ILE A 201 6.15 1.44 -20.80
CA ILE A 201 7.42 1.52 -20.07
C ILE A 201 8.57 1.92 -20.99
N ASP A 202 8.64 1.33 -22.19
CA ASP A 202 9.64 1.68 -23.20
C ASP A 202 9.51 3.15 -23.62
N ALA A 203 8.28 3.62 -23.87
CA ALA A 203 8.00 5.02 -24.18
C ALA A 203 8.37 5.96 -23.02
N TYR A 204 8.08 5.59 -21.77
CA TYR A 204 8.45 6.38 -20.59
C TYR A 204 9.96 6.49 -20.40
N GLN A 205 10.70 5.40 -20.63
CA GLN A 205 12.16 5.43 -20.60
C GLN A 205 12.72 6.37 -21.67
N HIS A 206 12.18 6.34 -22.89
CA HIS A 206 12.54 7.28 -23.94
C HIS A 206 12.25 8.74 -23.52
N VAL A 207 11.07 9.00 -22.95
CA VAL A 207 10.69 10.33 -22.45
C VAL A 207 11.68 10.83 -21.39
N LEU A 208 12.04 10.00 -20.40
CA LEU A 208 13.00 10.38 -19.35
C LEU A 208 14.41 10.65 -19.90
N GLN A 209 14.79 10.03 -21.02
CA GLN A 209 16.10 10.21 -21.64
C GLN A 209 16.20 11.47 -22.51
N TYR A 210 15.14 11.79 -23.26
CA TYR A 210 15.20 12.80 -24.33
C TYR A 210 14.38 14.06 -24.05
N ARG A 211 13.62 14.11 -22.95
CA ARG A 211 12.77 15.25 -22.60
C ARG A 211 12.98 15.69 -21.16
N GLU A 212 13.06 17.00 -20.94
CA GLU A 212 12.96 17.56 -19.58
C GLU A 212 11.56 17.32 -19.01
N CYS A 213 11.50 16.60 -17.89
CA CYS A 213 10.25 16.18 -17.28
C CYS A 213 10.00 16.92 -15.96
N SER A 214 8.73 17.25 -15.69
CA SER A 214 8.33 17.78 -14.40
C SER A 214 8.46 16.70 -13.30
N PRO A 215 8.60 17.08 -12.02
CA PRO A 215 8.63 16.12 -10.91
C PRO A 215 7.42 15.18 -10.88
N THR A 216 6.24 15.68 -11.24
CA THR A 216 5.00 14.88 -11.34
C THR A 216 5.09 13.81 -12.42
N VAL A 217 5.62 14.15 -13.60
CA VAL A 217 5.84 13.19 -14.69
C VAL A 217 6.84 12.11 -14.26
N ILE A 218 7.98 12.52 -13.68
CA ILE A 218 9.00 11.61 -13.17
C ILE A 218 8.40 10.66 -12.12
N PHE A 219 7.64 11.19 -11.16
CA PHE A 219 7.01 10.41 -10.11
C PHE A 219 6.07 9.34 -10.69
N HIS A 220 5.19 9.70 -11.61
CA HIS A 220 4.24 8.74 -12.19
C HIS A 220 4.90 7.68 -13.08
N ILE A 221 5.96 8.04 -13.82
CA ILE A 221 6.75 7.07 -14.58
C ILE A 221 7.37 6.05 -13.62
N GLN A 222 8.03 6.53 -12.56
CA GLN A 222 8.71 5.67 -11.60
C GLN A 222 7.75 4.83 -10.77
N TRP A 223 6.55 5.36 -10.47
CA TRP A 223 5.49 4.60 -9.82
C TRP A 223 5.02 3.43 -10.69
N ASN A 224 4.76 3.65 -11.98
CA ASN A 224 4.41 2.58 -12.91
C ASN A 224 5.56 1.58 -13.14
N MET A 225 6.80 2.07 -13.20
CA MET A 225 8.00 1.24 -13.24
C MET A 225 8.07 0.28 -12.05
N SER A 226 7.72 0.74 -10.84
CA SER A 226 7.71 -0.12 -9.65
C SER A 226 6.77 -1.31 -9.79
N PHE A 227 5.59 -1.11 -10.38
CA PHE A 227 4.62 -2.18 -10.63
C PHE A 227 5.11 -3.12 -11.76
N TYR A 228 5.73 -2.57 -12.80
CA TYR A 228 6.32 -3.36 -13.87
C TYR A 228 7.42 -4.30 -13.34
N VAL A 229 8.34 -3.79 -12.51
CA VAL A 229 9.39 -4.59 -11.85
C VAL A 229 8.79 -5.66 -10.93
N LEU A 230 7.75 -5.31 -10.16
CA LEU A 230 7.02 -6.28 -9.34
C LEU A 230 6.45 -7.41 -10.19
N LEU A 231 5.74 -7.08 -11.26
CA LEU A 231 5.08 -8.07 -12.12
C LEU A 231 6.09 -8.96 -12.83
N GLU A 232 7.21 -8.40 -13.30
CA GLU A 232 8.33 -9.17 -13.85
C GLU A 232 8.88 -10.17 -12.82
N GLY A 233 9.12 -9.71 -11.60
CA GLY A 233 9.58 -10.56 -10.49
C GLY A 233 8.60 -11.69 -10.15
N LEU A 234 7.30 -11.38 -10.09
CA LEU A 234 6.24 -12.36 -9.86
C LEU A 234 6.23 -13.43 -10.97
N ILE A 235 6.33 -13.00 -12.24
CA ILE A 235 6.37 -13.86 -13.42
C ILE A 235 7.57 -14.81 -13.36
N HIS A 236 8.76 -14.29 -13.07
CA HIS A 236 9.96 -15.11 -12.98
C HIS A 236 9.88 -16.08 -11.81
N ALA A 237 9.55 -15.61 -10.61
CA ALA A 237 9.43 -16.46 -9.42
C ALA A 237 8.41 -17.59 -9.64
N LYS A 238 7.26 -17.30 -10.27
CA LYS A 238 6.24 -18.30 -10.59
C LYS A 238 6.69 -19.28 -11.67
N GLN A 239 7.49 -18.84 -12.65
CA GLN A 239 8.06 -19.73 -13.67
C GLN A 239 9.12 -20.67 -13.12
N CYS A 240 9.97 -20.18 -12.21
CA CYS A 240 11.10 -20.92 -11.69
C CYS A 240 10.86 -21.49 -10.29
N TRP A 241 9.61 -21.55 -9.82
CA TRP A 241 9.24 -21.92 -8.45
C TRP A 241 9.83 -23.28 -8.01
N SER A 242 9.97 -24.23 -8.93
CA SER A 242 10.50 -25.56 -8.69
C SER A 242 12.03 -25.65 -8.72
N SER A 243 12.72 -24.55 -9.05
CA SER A 243 14.19 -24.43 -9.09
C SER A 243 14.66 -23.35 -8.11
N PRO A 244 15.07 -23.75 -6.89
CA PRO A 244 15.52 -22.84 -5.84
C PRO A 244 16.63 -21.89 -6.25
N GLU A 245 17.63 -22.37 -7.00
CA GLU A 245 18.73 -21.53 -7.51
C GLU A 245 18.20 -20.43 -8.44
N SER A 246 17.27 -20.78 -9.32
CA SER A 246 16.63 -19.83 -10.24
C SER A 246 15.73 -18.84 -9.50
N LEU A 247 15.09 -19.27 -8.41
CA LEU A 247 14.30 -18.40 -7.55
C LEU A 247 15.19 -17.40 -6.80
N PHE A 248 16.40 -17.81 -6.37
CA PHE A 248 17.35 -16.91 -5.73
C PHE A 248 17.81 -15.83 -6.71
N LEU A 249 18.15 -16.22 -7.94
CA LEU A 249 18.52 -15.29 -9.00
C LEU A 249 17.38 -14.31 -9.33
N ALA A 250 16.13 -14.77 -9.32
CA ALA A 250 14.97 -13.90 -9.53
C ALA A 250 14.83 -12.83 -8.44
N VAL A 251 15.02 -13.21 -7.17
CA VAL A 251 14.99 -12.26 -6.04
C VAL A 251 16.13 -11.22 -6.14
N GLU A 252 17.35 -11.67 -6.45
CA GLU A 252 18.51 -10.78 -6.60
C GLU A 252 18.40 -9.81 -7.77
N GLU A 253 17.83 -10.28 -8.88
CA GLU A 253 17.62 -9.42 -10.05
C GLU A 253 16.58 -8.33 -9.76
N VAL A 254 15.53 -8.65 -9.01
CA VAL A 254 14.57 -7.65 -8.53
C VAL A 254 15.23 -6.67 -7.57
N GLU A 255 16.05 -7.16 -6.61
CA GLU A 255 16.80 -6.29 -5.71
C GLU A 255 17.65 -5.29 -6.50
N ARG A 256 18.43 -5.79 -7.45
CA ARG A 256 19.30 -4.99 -8.32
C ARG A 256 18.50 -3.92 -9.07
N LYS A 257 17.39 -4.30 -9.69
CA LYS A 257 16.49 -3.38 -10.41
C LYS A 257 15.87 -2.34 -9.48
N CYS A 258 15.37 -2.71 -8.31
CA CYS A 258 14.81 -1.78 -7.33
C CYS A 258 15.86 -0.76 -6.88
N GLN A 259 17.08 -1.20 -6.53
CA GLN A 259 18.16 -0.29 -6.14
C GLN A 259 18.59 0.65 -7.28
N GLU A 260 18.62 0.15 -8.51
CA GLU A 260 18.90 0.96 -9.70
C GLU A 260 17.81 2.03 -9.91
N GLN A 261 16.53 1.67 -9.83
CA GLN A 261 15.44 2.61 -10.00
C GLN A 261 15.34 3.64 -8.86
N ILE A 262 15.71 3.28 -7.62
CA ILE A 262 15.85 4.25 -6.53
C ILE A 262 16.92 5.29 -6.87
N LYS A 263 18.10 4.87 -7.35
CA LYS A 263 19.18 5.78 -7.76
C LYS A 263 18.76 6.68 -8.92
N ILE A 264 18.12 6.11 -9.94
CA ILE A 264 17.60 6.85 -11.10
C ILE A 264 16.56 7.87 -10.66
N SER A 265 15.56 7.45 -9.87
CA SER A 265 14.50 8.33 -9.35
C SER A 265 15.07 9.50 -8.56
N ASN A 266 16.03 9.23 -7.66
CA ASN A 266 16.71 10.26 -6.88
C ASN A 266 17.49 11.23 -7.78
N SER A 267 18.23 10.73 -8.77
CA SER A 267 18.98 11.58 -9.70
C SER A 267 18.05 12.47 -10.54
N LEU A 268 16.96 11.90 -11.09
CA LEU A 268 16.02 12.63 -11.93
C LEU A 268 15.30 13.73 -11.15
N LEU A 269 14.84 13.43 -9.93
CA LEU A 269 14.14 14.40 -9.08
C LEU A 269 15.07 15.49 -8.54
N LEU A 270 16.35 15.20 -8.32
CA LEU A 270 17.35 16.21 -7.95
C LEU A 270 17.69 17.17 -9.09
N ASN A 271 17.67 16.68 -10.33
CA ASN A 271 18.02 17.45 -11.52
C ASN A 271 16.82 18.23 -12.09
N ALA A 272 15.59 17.94 -11.66
CA ALA A 272 14.40 18.66 -12.10
C ALA A 272 14.41 20.13 -11.63
N THR A 273 14.23 21.07 -12.56
CA THR A 273 14.21 22.52 -12.27
C THR A 273 12.79 23.02 -11.98
N GLY A 274 12.59 23.71 -10.84
CA GLY A 274 11.35 24.42 -10.49
C GLY A 274 10.58 23.89 -9.25
N GLN A 275 10.13 24.85 -8.41
CA GLN A 275 9.25 24.79 -7.22
C GLN A 275 9.43 23.68 -6.16
N GLY A 276 9.56 24.12 -4.89
CA GLY A 276 9.33 23.31 -3.67
C GLY A 276 10.38 22.23 -3.38
N ARG A 277 11.47 22.57 -2.69
CA ARG A 277 12.50 21.60 -2.27
C ARG A 277 11.93 20.46 -1.39
N GLU A 278 10.87 20.77 -0.65
CA GLU A 278 10.15 19.85 0.25
C GLU A 278 9.26 18.85 -0.51
N ASP A 279 8.60 19.27 -1.60
CA ASP A 279 7.75 18.39 -2.44
C ASP A 279 8.58 17.31 -3.14
N LEU A 280 9.78 17.69 -3.58
CA LEU A 280 10.75 16.76 -4.16
C LEU A 280 11.23 15.73 -3.14
N SER A 281 11.41 16.13 -1.88
CA SER A 281 11.81 15.22 -0.81
C SER A 281 10.72 14.18 -0.54
N ALA A 282 9.46 14.62 -0.43
CA ALA A 282 8.33 13.72 -0.23
C ALA A 282 8.15 12.72 -1.39
N ALA A 283 8.24 13.19 -2.64
CA ALA A 283 8.17 12.33 -3.82
C ALA A 283 9.28 11.28 -3.85
N ARG A 284 10.52 11.66 -3.48
CA ARG A 284 11.66 10.74 -3.39
C ARG A 284 11.43 9.66 -2.34
N SER A 285 11.10 10.04 -1.11
CA SER A 285 10.87 9.09 -0.02
C SER A 285 9.70 8.14 -0.32
N LEU A 286 8.64 8.60 -1.00
CA LEU A 286 7.54 7.73 -1.43
C LEU A 286 7.94 6.71 -2.50
N LEU A 287 8.74 7.11 -3.50
CA LEU A 287 9.24 6.19 -4.51
C LEU A 287 10.21 5.17 -3.89
N GLU A 288 11.10 5.63 -3.02
CA GLU A 288 12.03 4.77 -2.28
C GLU A 288 11.27 3.73 -1.44
N MET A 289 10.29 4.19 -0.65
CA MET A 289 9.37 3.33 0.09
C MET A 289 8.71 2.30 -0.83
N LYS A 290 8.24 2.72 -2.01
CA LYS A 290 7.56 1.83 -2.98
C LYS A 290 8.49 0.75 -3.52
N PHE A 291 9.73 1.08 -3.88
CA PHE A 291 10.69 0.09 -4.37
C PHE A 291 11.17 -0.87 -3.27
N HIS A 292 11.36 -0.39 -2.04
CA HIS A 292 11.64 -1.28 -0.89
C HIS A 292 10.48 -2.24 -0.64
N TRP A 293 9.23 -1.78 -0.79
CA TRP A 293 8.05 -2.63 -0.68
C TRP A 293 7.99 -3.70 -1.78
N VAL A 294 8.32 -3.36 -3.04
CA VAL A 294 8.40 -4.33 -4.14
C VAL A 294 9.44 -5.42 -3.84
N PHE A 295 10.63 -5.03 -3.41
CA PHE A 295 11.68 -5.98 -3.07
C PHE A 295 11.27 -6.89 -1.89
N ALA A 296 10.71 -6.31 -0.82
CA ALA A 296 10.18 -7.10 0.30
C ALA A 296 9.12 -8.11 -0.14
N GLY A 297 8.21 -7.72 -1.05
CA GLY A 297 7.19 -8.59 -1.62
C GLY A 297 7.78 -9.80 -2.36
N ILE A 298 8.79 -9.60 -3.19
CA ILE A 298 9.45 -10.68 -3.95
C ILE A 298 10.29 -11.60 -3.05
N CYS A 299 11.00 -11.04 -2.06
CA CYS A 299 11.66 -11.84 -1.02
C CYS A 299 10.66 -12.78 -0.32
N GLY A 300 9.46 -12.30 -0.06
CA GLY A 300 8.41 -13.09 0.56
C GLY A 300 7.80 -14.17 -0.26
N LEU A 301 7.55 -13.86 -1.53
CA LEU A 301 7.16 -14.85 -2.50
C LEU A 301 8.22 -15.97 -2.60
N GLY A 302 9.52 -15.61 -2.57
CA GLY A 302 10.61 -16.57 -2.56
C GLY A 302 10.59 -17.49 -1.34
N LEU A 303 10.36 -16.96 -0.13
CA LEU A 303 10.15 -17.76 1.07
C LEU A 303 8.96 -18.71 0.91
N LEU A 304 7.84 -18.18 0.43
CA LEU A 304 6.61 -18.94 0.29
C LEU A 304 6.81 -20.12 -0.66
N TYR A 305 7.37 -19.89 -1.85
CA TYR A 305 7.63 -20.97 -2.81
C TYR A 305 8.63 -22.01 -2.29
N THR A 306 9.71 -21.59 -1.63
CA THR A 306 10.67 -22.55 -1.06
C THR A 306 10.06 -23.38 0.07
N SER A 307 9.14 -22.81 0.86
CA SER A 307 8.41 -23.51 1.92
C SER A 307 7.40 -24.51 1.36
N VAL A 308 6.62 -24.11 0.35
CA VAL A 308 5.67 -24.99 -0.34
C VAL A 308 6.40 -26.12 -1.06
N LEU A 309 7.48 -25.81 -1.79
CA LEU A 309 8.30 -26.80 -2.47
C LEU A 309 8.84 -27.86 -1.49
N ARG A 310 9.34 -27.43 -0.32
CA ARG A 310 9.76 -28.35 0.73
C ARG A 310 8.63 -29.28 1.17
N THR A 311 7.45 -28.74 1.44
CA THR A 311 6.27 -29.53 1.85
C THR A 311 5.91 -30.57 0.79
N ARG A 312 5.80 -30.15 -0.46
CA ARG A 312 5.46 -31.03 -1.59
C ARG A 312 6.49 -32.12 -1.83
N LEU A 313 7.78 -31.82 -1.63
CA LEU A 313 8.86 -32.81 -1.70
C LEU A 313 8.77 -33.85 -0.57
N ILE A 314 8.45 -33.43 0.66
CA ILE A 314 8.27 -34.33 1.80
C ILE A 314 7.04 -35.23 1.59
N GLU A 315 5.94 -34.68 1.08
CA GLU A 315 4.70 -35.42 0.84
C GLU A 315 4.72 -36.25 -0.46
N GLY A 316 5.73 -36.09 -1.32
CA GLY A 316 5.80 -36.74 -2.63
C GLY A 316 4.74 -36.26 -3.63
N LYS A 317 4.17 -35.07 -3.42
CA LYS A 317 3.08 -34.48 -4.23
C LYS A 317 3.54 -33.34 -5.14
N ASN A 318 4.78 -33.39 -5.62
CA ASN A 318 5.25 -32.39 -6.58
C ASN A 318 4.71 -32.71 -7.99
N ASP A 319 3.50 -32.26 -8.28
CA ASP A 319 2.80 -32.41 -9.55
C ASP A 319 3.24 -31.39 -10.62
N GLY A 320 4.09 -30.44 -10.26
CA GLY A 320 4.58 -29.40 -11.16
C GLY A 320 3.68 -28.16 -11.24
N ASP A 321 2.62 -28.07 -10.44
CA ASP A 321 1.73 -26.91 -10.41
C ASP A 321 2.35 -25.72 -9.65
N PRO A 322 2.58 -24.54 -10.26
CA PRO A 322 3.04 -23.36 -9.55
C PRO A 322 2.00 -22.72 -8.62
N ASP A 323 0.72 -23.07 -8.74
CA ASP A 323 -0.33 -22.46 -7.92
C ASP A 323 -0.28 -23.01 -6.49
N ILE A 324 -0.45 -22.11 -5.51
CA ILE A 324 -0.34 -22.44 -4.08
C ILE A 324 -1.74 -22.53 -3.49
N GLU A 325 -2.07 -23.67 -2.88
CA GLU A 325 -3.31 -23.80 -2.13
C GLU A 325 -3.20 -23.09 -0.77
N SER A 326 -4.30 -22.48 -0.30
CA SER A 326 -4.31 -21.77 0.99
C SER A 326 -3.81 -22.63 2.15
N LYS A 327 -4.15 -23.94 2.18
CA LYS A 327 -3.68 -24.89 3.19
C LYS A 327 -2.15 -25.07 3.21
N GLU A 328 -1.48 -24.95 2.08
CA GLU A 328 -0.02 -25.07 1.97
C GLU A 328 0.67 -23.82 2.54
N SER A 329 0.03 -22.67 2.42
CA SER A 329 0.52 -21.41 2.98
C SER A 329 0.40 -21.33 4.51
N LEU A 330 -0.54 -22.05 5.12
CA LEU A 330 -0.69 -22.10 6.58
C LEU A 330 0.43 -22.89 7.28
N GLN A 331 1.12 -23.77 6.56
CA GLN A 331 2.16 -24.64 7.11
C GLN A 331 3.57 -24.02 7.11
N ILE A 332 3.73 -22.80 6.60
CA ILE A 332 5.06 -22.18 6.40
C ILE A 332 5.85 -22.11 7.71
N VAL A 333 5.22 -21.76 8.84
CA VAL A 333 5.91 -21.68 10.14
C VAL A 333 6.50 -23.03 10.55
N ASP A 334 5.73 -24.11 10.34
CA ASP A 334 6.14 -25.46 10.68
C ASP A 334 7.25 -25.94 9.74
N GLN A 335 7.20 -25.55 8.46
CA GLN A 335 8.27 -25.84 7.50
C GLN A 335 9.58 -25.11 7.84
N VAL A 336 9.49 -23.85 8.26
CA VAL A 336 10.65 -23.09 8.73
C VAL A 336 11.25 -23.80 9.95
N ALA A 337 10.45 -24.09 10.99
CA ALA A 337 10.91 -24.80 12.18
C ALA A 337 11.53 -26.17 11.86
N GLY A 338 10.88 -26.95 10.98
CA GLY A 338 11.38 -28.24 10.52
C GLY A 338 12.69 -28.12 9.74
N SER A 339 12.91 -27.04 9.00
CA SER A 339 14.12 -26.83 8.22
C SER A 339 15.37 -26.53 9.06
N VAL A 340 15.22 -25.84 10.21
CA VAL A 340 16.33 -25.60 11.16
C VAL A 340 16.89 -26.91 11.68
N ASN A 341 15.98 -27.85 11.97
CA ASN A 341 16.26 -29.09 12.67
C ASN A 341 16.55 -30.25 11.73
N SER A 342 16.56 -29.99 10.41
CA SER A 342 16.78 -31.02 9.40
C SER A 342 18.26 -31.34 9.23
N PRO A 343 18.63 -32.64 9.08
CA PRO A 343 20.00 -33.00 8.71
C PRO A 343 20.36 -32.37 7.36
N PRO A 344 21.67 -32.13 7.10
CA PRO A 344 22.14 -31.51 5.87
C PRO A 344 21.51 -32.16 4.64
N ASP A 345 21.47 -33.48 4.52
CA ASP A 345 20.99 -34.18 3.31
C ASP A 345 19.46 -34.33 3.18
N ALA A 346 18.67 -33.67 4.04
CA ALA A 346 17.21 -33.82 4.04
C ALA A 346 16.51 -33.05 2.89
N PRO A 347 15.33 -33.53 2.45
CA PRO A 347 14.45 -32.75 1.58
C PRO A 347 14.19 -31.36 2.19
N GLY A 348 14.49 -30.30 1.43
CA GLY A 348 14.25 -28.93 1.87
C GLY A 348 15.46 -28.15 2.40
N GLN A 349 16.70 -28.53 2.05
CA GLN A 349 17.88 -27.65 2.15
C GLN A 349 17.65 -26.29 1.48
N TYR A 350 16.81 -26.25 0.46
CA TYR A 350 16.51 -25.05 -0.30
C TYR A 350 15.90 -23.93 0.55
N LEU A 351 15.05 -24.29 1.52
CA LEU A 351 14.45 -23.33 2.45
C LEU A 351 15.51 -22.75 3.40
N SER A 352 16.38 -23.58 3.97
CA SER A 352 17.46 -23.12 4.84
C SER A 352 18.51 -22.31 4.09
N ALA A 353 18.81 -22.66 2.83
CA ALA A 353 19.68 -21.89 1.95
C ALA A 353 19.06 -20.52 1.58
N PHE A 354 17.75 -20.47 1.31
CA PHE A 354 17.02 -19.22 1.07
C PHE A 354 17.04 -18.33 2.31
N LEU A 355 16.70 -18.89 3.48
CA LEU A 355 16.74 -18.22 4.78
C LEU A 355 18.13 -17.64 5.07
N ARG A 356 19.20 -18.41 4.81
CA ARG A 356 20.58 -17.92 5.00
C ARG A 356 20.91 -16.72 4.12
N ARG A 357 20.36 -16.66 2.91
CA ARG A 357 20.68 -15.61 1.94
C ARG A 357 19.83 -14.35 2.12
N PHE A 358 18.53 -14.51 2.37
CA PHE A 358 17.56 -13.40 2.34
C PHE A 358 16.89 -13.14 3.69
N GLY A 359 17.10 -13.98 4.70
CA GLY A 359 16.39 -13.88 5.95
C GLY A 359 16.78 -12.65 6.79
N GLU A 360 17.96 -12.05 6.64
CA GLU A 360 18.24 -10.74 7.23
C GLU A 360 17.73 -9.59 6.38
N VAL A 361 17.73 -9.78 5.06
CA VAL A 361 17.45 -8.72 4.09
C VAL A 361 15.97 -8.32 4.16
N TYR A 362 15.06 -9.29 4.24
CA TYR A 362 13.62 -9.04 4.28
C TYR A 362 13.16 -8.06 5.40
N PRO A 363 13.42 -8.30 6.70
CA PRO A 363 12.98 -7.37 7.75
C PRO A 363 13.70 -6.02 7.68
N GLN A 364 14.91 -5.97 7.12
CA GLN A 364 15.62 -4.71 6.90
C GLN A 364 14.86 -3.89 5.86
N GLN A 365 14.37 -4.49 4.79
CA GLN A 365 13.50 -3.80 3.81
C GLN A 365 12.20 -3.31 4.45
N LEU A 366 11.55 -4.13 5.31
CA LEU A 366 10.34 -3.68 6.03
C LEU A 366 10.63 -2.46 6.92
N VAL A 367 11.75 -2.45 7.63
CA VAL A 367 12.19 -1.30 8.43
C VAL A 367 12.45 -0.09 7.54
N ARG A 368 13.11 -0.26 6.38
CA ARG A 368 13.32 0.82 5.40
C ARG A 368 12.02 1.41 4.90
N VAL A 369 10.99 0.59 4.63
CA VAL A 369 9.66 1.08 4.24
C VAL A 369 9.06 2.00 5.32
N LEU A 370 9.17 1.63 6.60
CA LEU A 370 8.70 2.49 7.70
C LEU A 370 9.49 3.79 7.81
N GLU A 371 10.82 3.73 7.66
CA GLU A 371 11.69 4.92 7.70
C GLU A 371 11.36 5.90 6.57
N SER A 372 11.31 5.42 5.32
CA SER A 372 10.97 6.25 4.17
C SER A 372 9.55 6.82 4.24
N PHE A 373 8.61 6.10 4.86
CA PHE A 373 7.28 6.64 5.15
C PHE A 373 7.34 7.83 6.12
N LEU A 374 8.11 7.72 7.21
CA LEU A 374 8.26 8.81 8.18
C LEU A 374 8.94 10.04 7.57
N GLU A 375 10.00 9.83 6.78
CA GLU A 375 10.68 10.91 6.06
C GLU A 375 9.72 11.70 5.16
N CYS A 376 8.71 11.03 4.61
CA CYS A 376 7.68 11.66 3.79
C CYS A 376 6.59 12.34 4.64
N ALA A 377 6.08 11.65 5.66
CA ALA A 377 4.94 12.10 6.45
C ALA A 377 5.25 13.28 7.38
N GLU A 378 6.54 13.51 7.71
CA GLU A 378 6.99 14.61 8.55
C GLU A 378 7.31 15.89 7.77
N VAL A 379 7.26 15.87 6.43
CA VAL A 379 7.50 17.06 5.60
C VAL A 379 6.40 18.09 5.85
N GLN A 380 6.78 19.35 6.02
CA GLN A 380 5.87 20.49 6.02
C GLN A 380 6.21 21.35 4.81
N ASN A 381 5.20 21.89 4.12
CA ASN A 381 5.39 22.85 3.04
C ASN A 381 4.64 24.15 3.35
N ASP A 382 5.37 25.28 3.44
CA ASP A 382 4.84 26.59 3.82
C ASP A 382 4.06 26.58 5.16
N GLY A 383 4.46 25.74 6.12
CA GLY A 383 3.78 25.56 7.41
C GLY A 383 2.48 24.74 7.35
N ILE A 384 2.14 24.19 6.17
CA ILE A 384 1.06 23.22 5.99
C ILE A 384 1.68 21.83 6.05
N ALA A 385 1.19 20.97 6.94
CA ALA A 385 1.64 19.58 7.00
C ALA A 385 1.40 18.90 5.63
N PHE A 386 2.41 18.20 5.13
CA PHE A 386 2.24 17.35 3.96
C PHE A 386 1.26 16.23 4.29
N ASN A 387 0.02 16.37 3.83
CA ASN A 387 -0.99 15.33 3.98
C ASN A 387 -0.84 14.31 2.84
N ALA A 388 0.16 13.43 2.95
CA ALA A 388 0.07 12.12 2.32
C ALA A 388 0.33 11.06 3.39
N PRO A 389 -0.48 9.98 3.42
CA PRO A 389 -0.77 9.20 2.22
C PRO A 389 -2.24 8.93 1.87
N LEU A 390 -2.41 8.45 0.63
CA LEU A 390 -3.56 7.66 0.21
C LEU A 390 -3.78 6.46 1.13
N GLN A 391 -5.03 6.01 1.20
CA GLN A 391 -5.45 4.80 1.92
C GLN A 391 -4.53 3.59 1.63
N GLN A 392 -4.14 3.38 0.36
CA GLN A 392 -3.31 2.24 -0.05
C GLN A 392 -1.92 2.23 0.59
N VAL A 393 -1.30 3.41 0.76
CA VAL A 393 0.00 3.50 1.42
C VAL A 393 -0.16 3.30 2.92
N VAL A 394 -1.18 3.88 3.54
CA VAL A 394 -1.47 3.68 4.99
C VAL A 394 -1.74 2.21 5.29
N TYR A 395 -2.51 1.52 4.45
CA TYR A 395 -2.69 0.08 4.55
C TYR A 395 -1.39 -0.68 4.34
N GLY A 396 -0.58 -0.29 3.36
CA GLY A 396 0.77 -0.83 3.18
C GLY A 396 1.61 -0.76 4.47
N ILE A 397 1.58 0.36 5.19
CA ILE A 397 2.29 0.53 6.47
C ILE A 397 1.72 -0.36 7.56
N VAL A 398 0.39 -0.49 7.68
CA VAL A 398 -0.24 -1.43 8.63
C VAL A 398 0.23 -2.86 8.35
N PHE A 399 0.24 -3.28 7.08
CA PHE A 399 0.73 -4.60 6.67
C PHE A 399 2.22 -4.80 6.97
N VAL A 400 3.05 -3.78 6.76
CA VAL A 400 4.47 -3.84 7.11
C VAL A 400 4.66 -4.03 8.62
N CYS A 401 3.91 -3.29 9.45
CA CYS A 401 3.90 -3.48 10.90
C CYS A 401 3.42 -4.89 11.28
N LYS A 402 2.35 -5.39 10.66
CA LYS A 402 1.84 -6.75 10.87
C LYS A 402 2.94 -7.79 10.59
N ASN A 403 3.56 -7.71 9.41
CA ASN A 403 4.63 -8.62 8.99
C ASN A 403 5.82 -8.58 9.96
N ILE A 404 6.21 -7.40 10.46
CA ILE A 404 7.29 -7.29 11.47
C ILE A 404 6.91 -8.02 12.77
N VAL A 405 5.66 -7.92 13.22
CA VAL A 405 5.19 -8.62 14.42
C VAL A 405 5.17 -10.13 14.19
N GLU A 406 4.56 -10.59 13.10
CA GLU A 406 4.53 -12.01 12.71
C GLU A 406 5.93 -12.61 12.60
N ASN A 407 6.86 -11.86 12.02
CA ASN A 407 8.26 -12.24 11.92
C ASN A 407 8.94 -12.46 13.27
N ASN A 408 8.67 -11.57 14.25
CA ASN A 408 9.17 -11.74 15.61
C ASN A 408 8.52 -12.93 16.33
N PHE A 409 7.24 -13.22 16.05
CA PHE A 409 6.60 -14.43 16.56
C PHE A 409 7.27 -15.70 16.04
N VAL A 410 7.58 -15.75 14.74
CA VAL A 410 8.33 -16.86 14.14
C VAL A 410 9.73 -16.97 14.77
N GLN A 411 10.43 -15.85 14.95
CA GLN A 411 11.73 -15.81 15.62
C GLN A 411 11.69 -16.41 17.03
N VAL A 412 10.68 -16.05 17.82
CA VAL A 412 10.52 -16.59 19.17
C VAL A 412 10.15 -18.06 19.15
N ARG A 413 9.27 -18.47 18.23
CA ARG A 413 8.87 -19.89 18.09
C ARG A 413 10.04 -20.78 17.69
N VAL A 414 10.89 -20.29 16.79
CA VAL A 414 11.96 -21.09 16.19
C VAL A 414 13.28 -21.01 16.97
N PHE A 415 13.63 -19.83 17.46
CA PHE A 415 14.93 -19.55 18.09
C PHE A 415 14.84 -19.14 19.56
N GLY A 416 13.63 -19.02 20.09
CA GLY A 416 13.41 -18.64 21.49
C GLY A 416 13.69 -17.17 21.80
N ARG A 417 13.98 -16.32 20.80
CA ARG A 417 14.36 -14.91 20.98
C ARG A 417 13.73 -14.01 19.92
N LEU A 418 13.70 -12.70 20.20
CA LEU A 418 13.27 -11.68 19.22
C LEU A 418 14.36 -11.38 18.19
N ALA A 419 13.97 -10.73 17.09
CA ALA A 419 14.90 -10.26 16.08
C ALA A 419 15.91 -9.25 16.66
N ARG A 420 17.16 -9.22 16.15
CA ARG A 420 18.21 -8.30 16.64
C ARG A 420 17.80 -6.83 16.62
N ASN A 421 17.04 -6.41 15.62
CA ASN A 421 16.58 -5.03 15.42
C ASN A 421 15.18 -4.76 16.01
N HIS A 422 14.67 -5.62 16.90
CA HIS A 422 13.34 -5.45 17.50
C HIS A 422 13.17 -4.12 18.26
N GLU A 423 14.24 -3.57 18.83
CA GLU A 423 14.19 -2.26 19.50
C GLU A 423 13.87 -1.14 18.52
N LYS A 424 14.55 -1.11 17.36
CA LYS A 424 14.28 -0.15 16.29
C LYS A 424 12.86 -0.34 15.73
N GLN A 425 12.41 -1.59 15.58
CA GLN A 425 11.03 -1.89 15.15
C GLN A 425 10.00 -1.32 16.12
N LEU A 426 10.19 -1.53 17.43
CA LEU A 426 9.34 -0.97 18.48
C LEU A 426 9.35 0.56 18.49
N GLU A 427 10.50 1.19 18.22
CA GLU A 427 10.61 2.65 18.13
C GLU A 427 9.81 3.24 16.95
N LEU A 428 9.82 2.57 15.80
CA LEU A 428 9.21 3.07 14.56
C LEU A 428 7.68 3.00 14.58
N PHE A 429 7.08 2.00 15.24
CA PHE A 429 5.63 1.79 15.21
C PHE A 429 4.84 2.99 15.78
N PRO A 430 5.14 3.51 16.99
CA PRO A 430 4.44 4.67 17.55
C PRO A 430 4.63 5.93 16.72
N LYS A 431 5.82 6.11 16.09
CA LYS A 431 6.06 7.25 15.18
C LYS A 431 5.13 7.16 13.96
N CYS A 432 5.09 6.00 13.30
CA CYS A 432 4.21 5.79 12.14
C CYS A 432 2.74 5.97 12.51
N ALA A 433 2.32 5.37 13.63
CA ALA A 433 0.95 5.49 14.13
C ALA A 433 0.56 6.94 14.44
N ARG A 434 1.49 7.76 14.96
CA ARG A 434 1.28 9.18 15.25
C ARG A 434 1.09 9.99 13.97
N CYS A 435 1.95 9.82 12.97
CA CYS A 435 1.82 10.48 11.67
C CYS A 435 0.48 10.13 11.01
N ILE A 436 0.12 8.84 10.97
CA ILE A 436 -1.18 8.40 10.43
C ILE A 436 -2.35 8.97 11.22
N ASN A 437 -2.24 9.08 12.55
CA ASN A 437 -3.29 9.66 13.38
C ASN A 437 -3.49 11.16 13.14
N GLN A 438 -2.41 11.90 12.89
CA GLN A 438 -2.49 13.33 12.54
C GLN A 438 -3.30 13.55 11.25
N MET A 439 -3.29 12.58 10.33
CA MET A 439 -4.10 12.61 9.10
C MET A 439 -5.58 12.29 9.36
N ALA A 440 -5.92 11.67 10.49
CA ALA A 440 -7.28 11.35 10.89
C ALA A 440 -7.98 12.50 11.62
N ALA A 441 -7.22 13.30 12.37
CA ALA A 441 -7.73 14.30 13.27
C ALA A 441 -8.10 15.58 12.50
N SER A 442 -9.41 15.77 12.27
CA SER A 442 -9.90 17.16 12.20
C SER A 442 -9.59 17.82 13.54
N PRO A 443 -9.24 19.12 13.59
CA PRO A 443 -8.80 19.81 14.82
C PRO A 443 -9.81 19.74 15.99
N TRP A 444 -11.05 19.33 15.70
CA TRP A 444 -12.21 19.35 16.59
C TRP A 444 -12.81 17.97 16.88
N LYS A 445 -12.21 16.89 16.36
CA LYS A 445 -12.65 15.51 16.64
C LYS A 445 -11.51 14.72 17.27
N SER A 446 -11.76 14.17 18.45
CA SER A 446 -10.83 13.22 19.06
C SER A 446 -10.61 12.02 18.12
N THR A 447 -9.44 11.39 18.20
CA THR A 447 -9.16 10.13 17.47
C THR A 447 -10.25 9.08 17.73
N LYS A 448 -10.81 9.03 18.95
CA LYS A 448 -11.96 8.18 19.29
C LYS A 448 -13.20 8.52 18.46
N SER A 449 -13.51 9.81 18.31
CA SER A 449 -14.61 10.26 17.45
C SER A 449 -14.34 9.99 15.96
N ALA A 450 -13.11 10.17 15.50
CA ALA A 450 -12.71 9.87 14.12
C ALA A 450 -12.81 8.36 13.81
N PHE A 451 -12.29 7.51 14.70
CA PHE A 451 -12.43 6.06 14.63
C PHE A 451 -13.89 5.63 14.66
N ALA A 452 -14.68 6.16 15.60
CA ALA A 452 -16.12 5.93 15.66
C ALA A 452 -16.80 6.32 14.33
N SER A 453 -16.40 7.42 13.70
CA SER A 453 -16.94 7.82 12.38
C SER A 453 -16.47 6.97 11.18
N GLY A 454 -15.71 5.88 11.40
CA GLY A 454 -15.21 5.03 10.32
C GLY A 454 -14.03 5.61 9.56
N CYS A 455 -13.21 6.45 10.21
CA CYS A 455 -12.00 7.00 9.61
C CYS A 455 -10.91 5.92 9.51
N VAL A 456 -10.53 5.59 8.27
CA VAL A 456 -9.52 4.57 7.97
C VAL A 456 -8.17 4.88 8.60
N TYR A 457 -7.76 6.16 8.62
CA TYR A 457 -6.51 6.60 9.24
C TYR A 457 -6.51 6.36 10.75
N ALA A 458 -7.60 6.70 11.45
CA ALA A 458 -7.73 6.45 12.89
C ALA A 458 -7.73 4.95 13.20
N ALA A 459 -8.41 4.14 12.38
CA ALA A 459 -8.41 2.69 12.50
C ALA A 459 -7.00 2.11 12.30
N SER A 460 -6.31 2.54 11.26
CA SER A 460 -4.94 2.10 10.93
C SER A 460 -3.96 2.45 12.05
N SER A 461 -4.03 3.66 12.59
CA SER A 461 -3.23 4.06 13.76
C SER A 461 -3.52 3.18 14.99
N LYS A 462 -4.80 2.92 15.31
CA LYS A 462 -5.18 2.03 16.41
C LYS A 462 -4.63 0.62 16.22
N ILE A 463 -4.68 0.08 15.00
CA ILE A 463 -4.12 -1.24 14.67
C ILE A 463 -2.60 -1.25 14.89
N ILE A 464 -1.87 -0.24 14.41
CA ILE A 464 -0.41 -0.18 14.59
C ILE A 464 -0.04 -0.10 16.09
N TYR A 465 -0.78 0.67 16.89
CA TYR A 465 -0.59 0.67 18.35
C TYR A 465 -0.88 -0.69 18.98
N GLY A 466 -1.93 -1.39 18.53
CA GLY A 466 -2.21 -2.76 18.96
C GLY A 466 -1.06 -3.71 18.64
N LEU A 467 -0.53 -3.66 17.42
CA LEU A 467 0.63 -4.44 16.97
C LEU A 467 1.89 -4.11 17.79
N HIS A 468 2.13 -2.83 18.08
CA HIS A 468 3.22 -2.39 18.95
C HIS A 468 3.09 -3.01 20.35
N ASN A 469 1.91 -2.95 20.95
CA ASN A 469 1.66 -3.48 22.29
C ASN A 469 1.84 -5.00 22.33
N ILE A 470 1.42 -5.71 21.28
CA ILE A 470 1.65 -7.15 21.13
C ILE A 470 3.15 -7.46 21.14
N LEU A 471 3.95 -6.77 20.32
CA LEU A 471 5.40 -6.97 20.26
C LEU A 471 6.10 -6.56 21.57
N GLN A 472 5.66 -5.47 22.20
CA GLN A 472 6.19 -5.01 23.47
C GLN A 472 5.89 -6.00 24.59
N ARG A 473 4.68 -6.56 24.64
CA ARG A 473 4.30 -7.60 25.60
C ARG A 473 5.15 -8.86 25.39
N LEU A 474 5.34 -9.30 24.14
CA LEU A 474 6.20 -10.42 23.81
C LEU A 474 7.64 -10.21 24.32
N ARG A 475 8.21 -9.01 24.10
CA ARG A 475 9.52 -8.62 24.64
C ARG A 475 9.56 -8.69 26.16
N THR A 476 8.55 -8.13 26.83
CA THR A 476 8.48 -8.11 28.28
C THR A 476 8.39 -9.52 28.86
N GLU A 477 7.59 -10.41 28.28
CA GLU A 477 7.49 -11.81 28.75
C GLU A 477 8.80 -12.57 28.58
N LEU A 478 9.49 -12.43 27.44
CA LEU A 478 10.80 -13.06 27.24
C LEU A 478 11.86 -12.51 28.21
N SER A 479 11.82 -11.21 28.51
CA SER A 479 12.76 -10.59 29.46
C SER A 479 12.56 -11.05 30.91
N LYS A 480 11.35 -11.52 31.27
CA LYS A 480 11.06 -12.10 32.59
C LYS A 480 11.55 -13.54 32.73
N GLY A 481 12.12 -14.12 31.68
CA GLY A 481 12.55 -15.52 31.66
C GLY A 481 11.41 -16.51 31.43
N THR A 482 10.23 -16.04 31.00
CA THR A 482 9.13 -16.91 30.55
C THR A 482 9.64 -17.76 29.38
N LYS A 483 9.40 -19.08 29.42
CA LYS A 483 9.81 -19.96 28.32
C LYS A 483 9.11 -19.52 27.04
N SER A 484 9.80 -19.58 25.91
CA SER A 484 9.30 -19.07 24.63
C SER A 484 7.93 -19.65 24.25
N ASN A 485 7.66 -20.93 24.53
CA ASN A 485 6.36 -21.55 24.29
C ASN A 485 5.26 -20.97 25.19
N GLU A 486 5.53 -20.79 26.48
CA GLU A 486 4.59 -20.18 27.43
C GLU A 486 4.29 -18.71 27.07
N ALA A 487 5.28 -18.00 26.54
CA ALA A 487 5.10 -16.63 26.04
C ALA A 487 4.22 -16.56 24.79
N LEU A 488 4.25 -17.59 23.93
CA LEU A 488 3.44 -17.69 22.70
C LEU A 488 2.01 -18.18 22.98
N ASP A 489 1.84 -19.09 23.95
CA ASP A 489 0.53 -19.61 24.38
C ASP A 489 -0.39 -18.48 24.89
N LEU A 490 0.20 -17.41 25.45
CA LEU A 490 -0.51 -16.20 25.87
C LEU A 490 -1.20 -15.42 24.71
N PHE A 491 -0.85 -15.73 23.46
CA PHE A 491 -1.40 -15.11 22.26
C PHE A 491 -2.33 -16.05 21.47
N ASN A 492 -2.76 -17.17 22.06
CA ASN A 492 -3.64 -18.19 21.44
C ASN A 492 -3.09 -18.71 20.10
N ILE A 493 -1.76 -18.81 19.97
CA ILE A 493 -1.11 -19.42 18.81
C ILE A 493 -1.20 -20.94 18.99
N PRO A 494 -1.77 -21.71 18.02
CA PRO A 494 -1.93 -23.14 18.19
C PRO A 494 -0.57 -23.82 18.46
N PRO A 495 -0.45 -24.59 19.55
CA PRO A 495 0.80 -25.25 19.89
C PRO A 495 0.84 -26.61 19.19
N ASP A 496 1.48 -26.71 18.04
CA ASP A 496 1.77 -28.03 17.43
C ASP A 496 3.23 -28.13 16.98
N LEU A 497 4.10 -28.29 17.99
CA LEU A 497 5.05 -29.40 18.15
C LEU A 497 5.99 -29.04 19.31
N SER A 498 5.73 -29.66 20.44
CA SER A 498 6.48 -29.53 21.69
C SER A 498 7.93 -30.02 21.57
N SER A 499 8.80 -29.26 22.26
CA SER A 499 10.10 -29.66 22.81
C SER A 499 11.20 -30.07 21.84
N ILE A 500 12.26 -29.26 21.75
CA ILE A 500 13.57 -29.55 22.36
C ILE A 500 14.22 -28.20 22.68
N GLY A 501 14.51 -27.94 23.96
CA GLY A 501 15.40 -26.85 24.33
C GLY A 501 16.83 -27.24 23.96
N VAL A 502 17.42 -26.59 22.95
CA VAL A 502 18.87 -26.60 22.75
C VAL A 502 19.35 -25.16 22.77
N ASP A 503 20.26 -24.91 23.71
CA ASP A 503 20.90 -23.62 23.93
C ASP A 503 22.02 -23.44 22.88
N PHE A 504 21.75 -22.71 21.79
CA PHE A 504 22.73 -22.42 20.75
C PHE A 504 23.12 -20.93 20.76
N ASN A 505 24.15 -20.61 21.54
CA ASN A 505 24.92 -19.37 21.39
C ASN A 505 25.91 -19.52 20.21
N MET A 506 25.45 -19.28 18.98
CA MET A 506 26.33 -19.13 17.80
C MET A 506 25.92 -17.92 16.94
N PRO A 507 26.86 -17.04 16.55
CA PRO A 507 26.57 -15.75 15.89
C PRO A 507 26.06 -15.84 14.43
N PHE A 508 25.92 -17.06 13.88
CA PHE A 508 25.51 -17.35 12.50
C PHE A 508 23.98 -17.45 12.31
N TRP A 509 23.21 -17.66 13.39
CA TRP A 509 21.77 -18.00 13.33
C TRP A 509 20.82 -16.81 13.44
N ASP A 510 21.35 -15.59 13.53
CA ASP A 510 20.57 -14.36 13.71
C ASP A 510 19.95 -13.86 12.39
N ALA A 511 20.06 -14.70 11.35
CA ALA A 511 19.77 -14.36 9.97
C ALA A 511 18.36 -14.72 9.47
N TRP A 512 17.44 -15.17 10.33
CA TRP A 512 16.25 -15.93 9.90
C TRP A 512 14.92 -15.20 10.11
N ASN A 513 14.83 -13.95 9.71
CA ASN A 513 13.60 -13.17 9.83
C ASN A 513 12.77 -13.34 8.56
N LEU A 514 12.00 -14.43 8.40
CA LEU A 514 11.15 -14.61 7.22
C LEU A 514 9.68 -14.85 7.57
N TRP A 515 8.84 -13.92 7.14
CA TRP A 515 7.39 -14.09 6.96
C TRP A 515 6.89 -13.02 5.99
N PRO A 516 6.46 -13.36 4.75
CA PRO A 516 5.59 -12.37 4.09
C PRO A 516 4.32 -12.90 3.46
N HIS A 517 3.27 -12.11 3.64
CA HIS A 517 2.17 -11.98 2.70
C HIS A 517 2.63 -11.26 1.43
N VAL A 518 2.31 -11.83 0.27
CA VAL A 518 2.44 -11.17 -1.04
C VAL A 518 1.20 -10.30 -1.21
N GLY A 519 1.41 -8.98 -1.23
CA GLY A 519 0.37 -7.97 -1.07
C GLY A 519 -0.95 -8.24 -1.82
N SER A 520 -2.05 -8.09 -1.09
CA SER A 520 -3.38 -7.88 -1.65
C SER A 520 -3.84 -6.47 -1.27
N SER A 521 -4.68 -5.88 -2.12
CA SER A 521 -5.27 -4.55 -1.89
C SER A 521 -6.34 -4.58 -0.78
N SER A 522 -6.70 -5.76 -0.28
CA SER A 522 -7.82 -5.96 0.62
C SER A 522 -7.37 -6.13 2.08
N PRO A 523 -7.87 -5.30 3.02
CA PRO A 523 -7.60 -5.46 4.45
C PRO A 523 -8.26 -6.71 5.08
N PHE A 524 -9.00 -7.51 4.30
CA PHE A 524 -9.74 -8.68 4.76
C PHE A 524 -9.46 -9.94 3.92
N ASP A 525 -8.28 -10.02 3.32
CA ASP A 525 -7.85 -11.26 2.68
C ASP A 525 -7.63 -12.35 3.75
N THR A 526 -8.71 -13.04 4.06
CA THR A 526 -8.81 -14.12 5.04
C THR A 526 -8.03 -15.37 4.62
N SER A 527 -7.45 -15.38 3.42
CA SER A 527 -6.81 -16.54 2.83
C SER A 527 -5.47 -16.94 3.48
N LEU A 528 -4.89 -16.08 4.34
CA LEU A 528 -3.60 -16.30 5.04
C LEU A 528 -3.55 -15.78 6.49
N ASP A 529 -4.67 -15.44 7.14
CA ASP A 529 -4.63 -14.99 8.54
C ASP A 529 -4.25 -16.15 9.48
N LEU A 530 -2.96 -16.29 9.80
CA LEU A 530 -2.47 -17.34 10.72
C LEU A 530 -2.82 -17.06 12.18
N PHE A 531 -3.21 -15.83 12.48
CA PHE A 531 -3.50 -15.37 13.84
C PHE A 531 -4.85 -14.70 13.88
N ASN A 532 -5.67 -15.05 14.88
CA ASN A 532 -6.95 -14.39 15.14
C ASN A 532 -6.70 -13.05 15.87
N TRP A 533 -6.32 -12.02 15.09
CA TRP A 533 -5.99 -10.69 15.62
C TRP A 533 -7.17 -9.99 16.31
N GLY A 534 -8.41 -10.42 16.07
CA GLY A 534 -9.62 -9.80 16.61
C GLY A 534 -9.65 -9.70 18.14
N THR A 535 -9.10 -10.70 18.84
CA THR A 535 -9.01 -10.70 20.31
C THR A 535 -7.87 -9.85 20.88
N GLY A 536 -6.80 -9.63 20.11
CA GLY A 536 -5.64 -8.84 20.55
C GLY A 536 -5.74 -7.33 20.26
N LEU A 537 -6.66 -6.93 19.36
CA LEU A 537 -6.88 -5.53 18.95
C LEU A 537 -8.02 -4.83 19.73
N ASN A 538 -8.72 -5.57 20.61
CA ASN A 538 -9.71 -5.00 21.52
C ASN A 538 -9.02 -4.20 22.63
N TYR A 539 -8.80 -2.92 22.32
CA TYR A 539 -8.39 -1.92 23.29
C TYR A 539 -9.64 -1.24 23.87
N ASP A 540 -10.04 -1.67 25.06
CA ASP A 540 -10.85 -0.91 26.02
C ASP A 540 -9.96 -0.63 27.23
N ASP A 541 -9.20 0.45 27.18
CA ASP A 541 -8.58 1.00 28.39
C ASP A 541 -9.11 2.42 28.58
N ASP A 542 -9.81 2.60 29.71
CA ASP A 542 -10.21 3.87 30.28
C ASP A 542 -8.95 4.69 30.59
N PHE A 543 -8.69 5.70 29.76
CA PHE A 543 -7.65 6.68 30.06
C PHE A 543 -8.18 7.62 31.16
N GLU A 544 -7.42 7.72 32.25
CA GLU A 544 -7.68 8.57 33.41
C GLU A 544 -8.15 9.98 33.03
N PRO A 545 -9.12 10.56 33.75
CA PRO A 545 -9.57 11.91 33.50
C PRO A 545 -8.43 12.87 33.86
N MET A 546 -7.86 13.55 32.86
CA MET A 546 -7.11 14.77 33.14
C MET A 546 -8.09 15.76 33.76
N ASN A 547 -7.85 16.00 35.05
CA ASN A 547 -8.48 17.01 35.88
C ASN A 547 -8.38 18.37 35.18
N ASN A 548 -9.48 18.85 34.61
CA ASN A 548 -9.61 20.26 34.25
C ASN A 548 -9.80 21.05 35.54
N SER A 549 -8.71 21.49 36.14
CA SER A 549 -8.73 22.57 37.12
C SER A 549 -8.56 23.92 36.40
N GLY A 550 -9.68 24.61 36.21
CA GLY A 550 -9.77 26.06 36.43
C GLY A 550 -9.45 27.02 35.28
N MET A 551 -10.54 27.67 34.82
CA MET A 551 -10.68 28.97 34.15
C MET A 551 -10.35 29.08 32.66
#